data_AF-B2J4L1-F1
#
_entry.id   AF-B2J4L1-F1
#
_cell.length_a   1.000
_cell.length_b   1.000
_cell.length_c   1.000
_cell.angle_alpha   90.00
_cell.angle_beta   90.00
_cell.angle_gamma   90.00
#
_symmetry.space_group_name_H-M   'P 1'
#
loop_
_entity.id
_entity.type
_entity.pdbx_description
1 polymer ?
#
loop_
_entity_poly.entity_id
_entity_poly.type
_entity_poly.pdbx_seq_one_letter_code
_entity_poly.pdbx_strand_id
1 'polypeptide(L)'
;MSKFQIDIDFSNIDLASLETEEDFQREAKILLPKVLVKLGESVGEKTWEELQQKMQASGAKLKSSPTEKRKFMQETGRTYQRNASNREKQELEEYIVDQLRQYKL
;
A
#
# COMPACT_ATOMS: atom_id res chain seq x y z
N MET A 1 9.12 10.57 10.21
CA MET A 1 7.89 9.87 9.78
C MET A 1 8.06 9.50 8.32
N SER A 2 7.77 8.26 7.93
CA SER A 2 7.87 7.84 6.53
C SER A 2 6.85 8.55 5.66
N LYS A 3 7.22 8.82 4.40
CA LYS A 3 6.32 9.33 3.34
C LYS A 3 5.14 8.38 3.11
N PHE A 4 5.33 7.09 3.34
CA PHE A 4 4.34 6.06 3.14
C PHE A 4 3.70 5.68 4.49
N GLN A 5 2.37 5.75 4.57
CA GLN A 5 1.57 5.32 5.73
C GLN A 5 0.87 4.00 5.38
N ILE A 6 1.65 2.92 5.31
CA ILE A 6 1.15 1.59 4.94
C ILE A 6 1.77 0.53 5.85
N ASP A 7 0.96 -0.47 6.18
CA ASP A 7 1.40 -1.63 6.96
C ASP A 7 1.82 -2.76 6.01
N ILE A 8 3.10 -3.12 6.06
CA ILE A 8 3.69 -4.15 5.19
C ILE A 8 3.73 -5.45 5.98
N ASP A 9 3.13 -6.49 5.41
CA ASP A 9 3.12 -7.82 6.02
C ASP A 9 4.41 -8.56 5.67
N PHE A 10 5.29 -8.72 6.67
CA PHE A 10 6.55 -9.45 6.58
C PHE A 10 6.46 -10.90 7.11
N SER A 11 5.27 -11.38 7.51
CA SER A 11 5.11 -12.65 8.23
C SER A 11 5.58 -13.88 7.44
N ASN A 12 5.63 -13.78 6.11
CA ASN A 12 6.05 -14.87 5.22
C ASN A 12 7.49 -14.72 4.71
N ILE A 13 8.27 -13.79 5.26
CA ILE A 13 9.64 -13.54 4.84
C ILE A 13 10.59 -14.22 5.82
N ASP A 14 11.52 -15.00 5.28
CA ASP A 14 12.63 -15.54 6.06
C ASP A 14 13.68 -14.45 6.28
N LEU A 15 13.44 -13.59 7.27
CA LEU A 15 14.34 -12.49 7.61
C LEU A 15 15.72 -12.96 8.06
N ALA A 16 15.85 -14.19 8.58
CA ALA A 16 17.14 -14.73 8.97
C ALA A 16 18.06 -14.89 7.75
N SER A 17 17.51 -15.29 6.60
CA SER A 17 18.24 -15.45 5.35
C SER A 17 18.73 -14.16 4.67
N LEU A 18 18.25 -12.99 5.10
CA LEU A 18 18.63 -11.70 4.51
C LEU A 18 19.94 -11.16 5.12
N GLU A 19 21.09 -11.54 4.58
CA GLU A 19 22.40 -11.18 5.15
C GLU A 19 23.08 -10.02 4.42
N THR A 20 22.86 -9.91 3.11
CA THR A 20 23.51 -8.91 2.25
C THR A 20 22.53 -7.84 1.80
N GLU A 21 23.07 -6.69 1.37
CA GLU A 21 22.29 -5.61 0.76
C GLU A 21 21.42 -6.12 -0.39
N GLU A 22 22.00 -7.00 -1.21
CA GLU A 22 21.36 -7.60 -2.37
C GLU A 22 20.18 -8.50 -1.98
N ASP A 23 20.22 -9.16 -0.82
CA ASP A 23 19.12 -9.98 -0.31
C ASP A 23 17.91 -9.10 0.07
N PHE A 24 18.16 -7.99 0.78
CA PHE A 24 17.11 -7.04 1.12
C PHE A 24 16.48 -6.41 -0.12
N GLN A 25 17.29 -5.98 -1.08
CA GLN A 25 16.80 -5.39 -2.32
C GLN A 25 15.99 -6.39 -3.14
N ARG A 26 16.44 -7.65 -3.20
CA ARG A 26 15.70 -8.72 -3.89
C ARG A 26 14.33 -8.94 -3.26
N GLU A 27 14.27 -9.03 -1.95
CA GLU A 27 13.01 -9.25 -1.24
C GLU A 27 12.08 -8.03 -1.38
N ALA A 28 12.63 -6.81 -1.28
CA ALA A 28 11.87 -5.58 -1.50
C ALA A 28 11.23 -5.54 -2.90
N LYS A 29 11.96 -5.95 -3.95
CA LYS A 29 11.42 -6.07 -5.33
C LYS A 29 10.29 -7.09 -5.44
N ILE A 30 10.38 -8.20 -4.71
CA ILE A 30 9.32 -9.23 -4.68
C ILE A 30 8.05 -8.68 -4.00
N LEU A 31 8.22 -7.90 -2.92
CA LEU A 31 7.11 -7.30 -2.18
C LEU A 31 6.47 -6.11 -2.89
N LEU A 32 7.27 -5.35 -3.66
CA LEU A 32 6.89 -4.07 -4.24
C LEU A 32 5.50 -4.08 -4.93
N PRO A 33 5.13 -5.05 -5.79
CA PRO A 33 3.80 -5.08 -6.40
C PRO A 33 2.66 -5.17 -5.39
N LYS A 34 2.82 -5.97 -4.32
CA LYS A 34 1.80 -6.13 -3.27
C LYS A 34 1.70 -4.86 -2.43
N VAL A 35 2.83 -4.25 -2.09
CA VAL A 35 2.90 -3.02 -1.31
C VAL A 35 2.28 -1.85 -2.07
N LEU A 36 2.51 -1.74 -3.38
CA LEU A 36 1.85 -0.75 -4.24
C LEU A 36 0.32 -0.91 -4.25
N VAL A 37 -0.18 -2.15 -4.28
CA VAL A 37 -1.63 -2.40 -4.19
C VAL A 37 -2.16 -1.91 -2.85
N LYS A 38 -1.53 -2.26 -1.73
CA LYS A 38 -1.93 -1.79 -0.39
C LYS A 38 -1.89 -0.26 -0.28
N LEU A 39 -0.88 0.38 -0.86
CA LEU A 39 -0.78 1.85 -0.89
C LEU A 39 -1.96 2.46 -1.64
N GLY A 40 -2.31 1.93 -2.81
CA GLY A 40 -3.49 2.38 -3.55
C GLY A 40 -4.82 2.06 -2.84
N GLU A 41 -4.93 0.93 -2.14
CA GLU A 41 -6.10 0.60 -1.30
C GLU A 41 -6.28 1.61 -0.16
N SER A 42 -5.19 2.02 0.50
CA SER A 42 -5.19 3.05 1.56
C SER A 42 -5.60 4.42 1.02
N VAL A 43 -5.12 4.80 -0.18
CA VAL A 43 -5.59 6.01 -0.88
C VAL A 43 -7.07 5.90 -1.23
N GLY A 44 -7.51 4.73 -1.71
CA GLY A 44 -8.90 4.44 -2.04
C GLY A 44 -9.81 4.54 -0.81
N GLU A 45 -9.38 4.02 0.34
CA GLU A 45 -10.12 4.12 1.59
C GLU A 45 -10.35 5.56 2.02
N LYS A 46 -9.29 6.38 2.07
CA LYS A 46 -9.38 7.81 2.40
C LYS A 46 -10.31 8.55 1.43
N THR A 47 -10.14 8.28 0.13
CA THR A 47 -10.97 8.89 -0.93
C THR A 47 -12.45 8.52 -0.77
N TRP A 48 -12.74 7.25 -0.44
CA TRP A 48 -14.09 6.79 -0.22
C TRP A 48 -14.73 7.45 1.00
N GLU A 49 -13.99 7.58 2.10
CA GLU A 49 -14.46 8.21 3.33
C GLU A 49 -14.75 9.69 3.13
N GLU A 50 -13.88 10.42 2.44
CA GLU A 50 -14.13 11.82 2.06
C GLU A 50 -15.38 11.98 1.18
N LEU A 51 -15.59 11.06 0.22
CA LEU A 51 -16.79 11.05 -0.62
C LEU A 51 -18.05 10.83 0.22
N GLN A 52 -18.04 9.84 1.12
CA GLN A 52 -19.17 9.57 2.02
C GLN A 52 -19.50 10.80 2.88
N GLN A 53 -18.48 11.44 3.46
CA GLN A 53 -18.67 12.63 4.30
C GLN A 53 -19.29 13.79 3.51
N LYS A 54 -18.78 14.07 2.31
CA LYS A 54 -19.32 15.14 1.43
C LYS A 54 -20.77 14.88 1.04
N MET A 55 -21.13 13.63 0.77
CA MET A 55 -22.52 13.27 0.40
C MET A 55 -23.48 13.31 1.60
N GLN A 56 -23.03 12.89 2.78
CA GLN A 56 -23.81 13.09 4.02
C GLN A 56 -24.05 14.58 4.28
N ALA A 57 -23.04 15.42 4.08
CA ALA A 57 -23.15 16.88 4.25
C ALA A 57 -24.12 17.53 3.25
N SER A 58 -24.30 16.96 2.05
CA SER A 58 -25.26 17.44 1.05
C SER A 58 -26.67 16.84 1.19
N GLY A 59 -26.92 16.04 2.25
CA GLY A 59 -28.21 15.40 2.50
C GLY A 59 -28.50 14.18 1.61
N ALA A 60 -27.54 13.76 0.78
CA ALA A 60 -27.64 12.58 -0.07
C ALA A 60 -27.15 11.34 0.69
N LYS A 61 -28.03 10.36 0.91
CA LYS A 61 -27.62 9.05 1.45
C LYS A 61 -27.02 8.21 0.32
N LEU A 62 -25.69 8.08 0.25
CA LEU A 62 -25.11 7.00 -0.52
C LEU A 62 -25.43 5.69 0.22
N LYS A 63 -26.21 4.81 -0.38
CA LYS A 63 -26.35 3.43 0.10
C LYS A 63 -25.05 2.69 -0.22
N SER A 64 -23.96 3.03 0.48
CA SER A 64 -22.68 2.33 0.31
C SER A 64 -22.71 1.06 1.14
N SER A 65 -22.72 -0.08 0.46
CA SER A 65 -22.49 -1.35 1.13
C SER A 65 -20.99 -1.51 1.45
N PRO A 66 -20.62 -2.23 2.53
CA PRO A 66 -19.24 -2.61 2.80
C PRO A 66 -18.57 -3.33 1.61
N THR A 67 -19.35 -4.06 0.82
CA THR A 67 -18.90 -4.75 -0.39
C THR A 67 -18.46 -3.78 -1.48
N GLU A 68 -19.19 -2.68 -1.68
CA GLU A 68 -18.82 -1.64 -2.65
C GLU A 68 -17.57 -0.87 -2.21
N LYS A 69 -17.45 -0.52 -0.92
CA LYS A 69 -16.21 0.08 -0.37
C LYS A 69 -15.01 -0.82 -0.66
N ARG A 70 -15.13 -2.12 -0.36
CA ARG A 70 -14.07 -3.09 -0.60
C ARG A 70 -13.71 -3.20 -2.08
N LYS A 71 -14.70 -3.28 -2.97
CA LYS A 71 -14.47 -3.36 -4.42
C LYS A 71 -13.76 -2.11 -4.94
N PHE A 72 -14.21 -0.93 -4.51
CA PHE A 72 -13.59 0.35 -4.85
C PHE A 72 -12.12 0.37 -4.45
N MET A 73 -11.81 0.04 -3.19
CA MET A 73 -10.44 -0.01 -2.69
C MET A 73 -9.57 -0.96 -3.52
N GLN A 74 -10.05 -2.17 -3.80
CA GLN A 74 -9.30 -3.17 -4.59
C GLN A 74 -9.03 -2.70 -6.04
N GLU A 75 -10.01 -2.06 -6.67
CA GLU A 75 -9.86 -1.51 -8.02
C GLU A 75 -8.87 -0.33 -8.02
N THR A 76 -8.94 0.56 -7.03
CA THR A 76 -7.98 1.65 -6.83
C THR A 76 -6.57 1.11 -6.60
N GLY A 77 -6.40 0.10 -5.74
CA GLY A 77 -5.12 -0.55 -5.47
C GLY A 77 -4.47 -1.13 -6.73
N ARG A 78 -5.23 -1.90 -7.50
CA ARG A 78 -4.74 -2.47 -8.78
C ARG A 78 -4.40 -1.39 -9.80
N THR A 79 -5.22 -0.35 -9.88
CA THR A 79 -5.01 0.76 -10.81
C THR A 79 -3.77 1.57 -10.43
N TYR A 80 -3.59 1.83 -9.14
CA TYR A 80 -2.42 2.53 -8.61
C TYR A 80 -1.13 1.75 -8.91
N GLN A 81 -1.10 0.45 -8.61
CA GLN A 81 0.06 -0.40 -8.89
C GLN A 81 0.48 -0.39 -10.37
N ARG A 82 -0.48 -0.38 -11.30
CA ARG A 82 -0.21 -0.32 -12.74
C ARG A 82 0.32 1.03 -13.21
N ASN A 83 -0.16 2.12 -12.60
CA ASN A 83 0.15 3.48 -13.04
C ASN A 83 1.27 4.16 -12.23
N ALA A 84 1.75 3.54 -11.15
CA ALA A 84 2.82 4.07 -10.34
C ALA A 84 4.07 4.37 -11.18
N SER A 85 4.63 5.56 -10.99
CA SER A 85 5.80 6.01 -11.74
C SER A 85 7.06 5.22 -11.36
N ASN A 86 8.07 5.19 -12.23
CA ASN A 86 9.34 4.52 -11.92
C ASN A 86 10.02 5.12 -10.69
N ARG A 87 9.95 6.45 -10.52
CA ARG A 87 10.48 7.14 -9.35
C ARG A 87 9.79 6.69 -8.07
N GLU A 88 8.46 6.66 -8.08
CA GLU A 88 7.68 6.24 -6.91
C GLU A 88 7.91 4.77 -6.56
N LYS A 89 8.07 3.91 -7.57
CA LYS A 89 8.46 2.51 -7.38
C LYS A 89 9.83 2.39 -6.70
N GLN A 90 10.81 3.17 -7.14
CA GLN A 90 12.15 3.20 -6.52
C GLN A 90 12.09 3.70 -5.07
N GLU A 91 11.44 4.84 -4.83
CA GLU A 91 11.28 5.39 -3.48
C GLU A 91 10.56 4.41 -2.54
N LEU A 92 9.58 3.65 -3.06
CA LEU A 92 8.87 2.66 -2.28
C LEU A 92 9.70 1.39 -2.05
N GLU A 93 10.50 0.97 -3.03
CA GLU A 93 11.46 -0.14 -2.87
C GLU A 93 12.48 0.17 -1.77
N GLU A 94 13.09 1.35 -1.80
CA GLU A 94 14.01 1.84 -0.76
C GLU A 94 13.34 1.84 0.62
N TYR A 95 12.09 2.32 0.69
CA TYR A 95 11.32 2.26 1.93
C TYR A 95 11.09 0.82 2.43
N ILE A 96 10.75 -0.13 1.55
CA ILE A 96 10.57 -1.53 1.92
C ILE A 96 11.89 -2.11 2.46
N VAL A 97 13.03 -1.82 1.83
CA VAL A 97 14.36 -2.22 2.31
C VAL A 97 14.61 -1.70 3.72
N ASP A 98 14.35 -0.41 3.96
CA ASP A 98 14.52 0.19 5.28
C ASP A 98 13.62 -0.48 6.35
N GLN A 99 12.37 -0.81 5.99
CA GLN A 99 11.45 -1.50 6.89
C GLN A 99 11.90 -2.94 7.17
N LEU A 100 12.38 -3.69 6.17
CA LEU A 100 12.93 -5.04 6.36
C LEU A 100 14.12 -5.03 7.33
N ARG A 101 15.00 -4.04 7.23
CA ARG A 101 16.14 -3.88 8.15
C ARG A 101 15.68 -3.56 9.56
N GLN A 102 14.74 -2.63 9.72
CA GLN A 102 14.19 -2.26 11.02
C GLN A 102 13.47 -3.42 11.69
N TYR A 103 12.79 -4.26 10.92
CA TYR A 103 12.04 -5.39 11.45
C TYR A 103 12.94 -6.59 11.83
N LYS A 104 14.13 -6.70 11.22
CA LYS A 104 15.12 -7.73 11.55
C LYS A 104 15.90 -7.42 12.84
N LEU A 105 16.09 -6.14 13.17
CA LEU A 105 16.82 -5.66 14.36
C LEU A 105 16.00 -5.86 15.64
#